data_AF-A0A151MML1-F1
#
_entry.id   AF-A0A151MML1-F1
#
_cell.length_a   1.000
_cell.length_b   1.000
_cell.length_c   1.000
_cell.angle_alpha   90.00
_cell.angle_beta   90.00
_cell.angle_gamma   90.00
#
_symmetry.space_group_name_H-M   'P 1'
#
loop_
_entity.id
_entity.type
_entity.pdbx_description
1 polymer ?
#
loop_
_entity_poly.entity_id
_entity_poly.type
_entity_poly.pdbx_seq_one_letter_code
_entity_poly.pdbx_strand_id
1 'polypeptide(L)'
;MALSVPVNGLEDGDKEPLIELFVKAGSDGESIGNCPFSQRLFMILWLKGVVFSVTTVDLKRKPADLQNLAPGTHPPFITYNGEVKTDVNKIEEFLEEVLSPPKYLKLSPKHPESNTAGMDIFAKFSAFIKNSRPETNEALERGLLKTLQKLDEYLNSPLPDEIDENSMEDITVSTRKFLDGNEMTLADCNLLPKLHIVKVVAKKYRNFDIPKEMTGIWRYLTNAYSRDEFTNTCPGEKEIEIAYSDVAKRLTKPSSRKDQVYRERLAYVLKEVRHSHVKGYLPTCPMASLVKGTPVSVANSIPGSHVSSIISGCLLTPQSKQPANAFLLGSMPLSMRCSSADISLCLNDLATLAREDVYVGEDANRSTETASLE
;
A
#
# COMPACT_ATOMS: atom_id res chain seq x y z
N MET A 1 -5.84 51.87 -7.62
CA MET A 1 -4.68 52.03 -8.53
C MET A 1 -3.42 51.79 -7.72
N ALA A 2 -2.73 50.69 -7.97
CA ALA A 2 -1.34 50.50 -7.56
C ALA A 2 -0.60 50.16 -8.86
N LEU A 3 0.20 51.12 -9.34
CA LEU A 3 0.98 51.00 -10.56
C LEU A 3 2.29 50.27 -10.21
N SER A 4 2.50 49.08 -10.75
CA SER A 4 3.81 48.43 -10.76
C SER A 4 4.52 48.79 -12.05
N VAL A 5 5.64 49.50 -11.90
CA VAL A 5 6.57 49.92 -12.96
C VAL A 5 7.21 48.70 -13.62
N PRO A 6 7.38 48.65 -14.96
CA PRO A 6 8.14 47.58 -15.59
C PRO A 6 9.64 47.85 -15.36
N VAL A 7 10.30 46.99 -14.58
CA VAL A 7 11.76 46.97 -14.50
C VAL A 7 12.28 46.19 -15.70
N ASN A 8 12.80 46.92 -16.68
CA ASN A 8 13.58 46.40 -17.79
C ASN A 8 14.87 45.74 -17.29
N GLY A 9 15.23 44.60 -17.89
CA GLY A 9 16.62 44.26 -18.16
C GLY A 9 17.42 43.48 -17.12
N LEU A 10 16.85 42.42 -16.54
CA LEU A 10 17.65 41.35 -15.94
C LEU A 10 17.62 40.13 -16.86
N GLU A 11 18.80 39.69 -17.25
CA GLU A 11 19.04 38.49 -18.05
C GLU A 11 18.26 37.31 -17.45
N ASP A 12 17.58 36.53 -18.31
CA ASP A 12 16.65 35.46 -17.93
C ASP A 12 17.36 34.20 -17.38
N GLY A 13 18.60 34.33 -16.91
CA GLY A 13 19.49 33.23 -16.51
C GLY A 13 19.52 32.89 -15.01
N ASP A 14 18.97 33.75 -14.13
CA ASP A 14 19.20 33.67 -12.67
C ASP A 14 17.92 33.70 -11.82
N LYS A 15 16.74 33.44 -12.38
CA LYS A 15 15.54 33.26 -11.54
C LYS A 15 15.57 31.88 -10.91
N GLU A 16 15.53 31.83 -9.58
CA GLU A 16 15.31 30.58 -8.86
C GLU A 16 14.00 29.93 -9.34
N PRO A 17 14.00 28.63 -9.61
CA PRO A 17 12.81 27.96 -10.11
C PRO A 17 11.73 27.95 -9.02
N LEU A 18 10.50 28.26 -9.42
CA LEU A 18 9.34 28.12 -8.56
C LEU A 18 8.91 26.65 -8.58
N ILE A 19 9.19 25.94 -7.49
CA ILE A 19 8.83 24.53 -7.34
C ILE A 19 7.78 24.39 -6.24
N GLU A 20 6.67 23.73 -6.57
CA GLU A 20 5.66 23.31 -5.57
C GLU A 20 5.45 21.81 -5.69
N LEU A 21 5.56 21.12 -4.55
CA LEU A 21 5.33 19.69 -4.44
C LEU A 21 3.95 19.43 -3.83
N PHE A 22 3.14 18.65 -4.53
CA PHE A 22 1.82 18.23 -4.07
C PHE A 22 1.89 16.80 -3.55
N VAL A 23 1.68 16.63 -2.24
CA VAL A 23 1.74 15.34 -1.56
C VAL A 23 0.37 14.90 -1.08
N LYS A 24 0.20 13.60 -0.84
CA LYS A 24 -1.04 13.08 -0.25
C LYS A 24 -1.22 13.61 1.17
N ALA A 25 -2.39 14.16 1.49
CA ALA A 25 -2.73 14.53 2.86
C ALA A 25 -3.02 13.29 3.73
N GLY A 26 -2.80 13.43 5.04
CA GLY A 26 -3.13 12.46 6.06
C GLY A 26 -4.63 12.32 6.31
N SER A 27 -4.98 11.52 7.31
CA SER A 27 -6.37 11.22 7.67
C SER A 27 -7.16 12.43 8.17
N ASP A 28 -6.45 13.44 8.70
CA ASP A 28 -6.98 14.74 9.11
C ASP A 28 -7.25 15.71 7.93
N GLY A 29 -6.66 15.43 6.77
CA GLY A 29 -6.73 16.27 5.58
C GLY A 29 -5.73 17.43 5.56
N GLU A 30 -4.83 17.52 6.55
CA GLU A 30 -3.87 18.62 6.69
C GLU A 30 -2.42 18.10 6.75
N SER A 31 -2.16 17.06 7.54
CA SER A 31 -0.83 16.49 7.75
C SER A 31 -0.30 15.73 6.53
N ILE A 32 0.99 15.37 6.55
CA ILE A 32 1.58 14.50 5.52
C ILE A 32 1.01 13.08 5.66
N GLY A 33 0.37 12.59 4.61
CA GLY A 33 -0.22 11.25 4.58
C GLY A 33 0.76 10.15 4.16
N ASN A 34 0.37 8.91 4.43
CA ASN A 34 1.14 7.74 3.99
C ASN A 34 1.16 7.62 2.46
N CYS A 35 2.29 7.98 1.85
CA CYS A 35 2.59 7.77 0.45
C CYS A 35 4.12 7.70 0.25
N PRO A 36 4.71 6.52 -0.01
CA PRO A 36 6.17 6.39 -0.16
C PRO A 36 6.69 7.18 -1.36
N PHE A 37 5.88 7.35 -2.41
CA PHE A 37 6.26 8.13 -3.59
C PHE A 37 6.28 9.64 -3.32
N SER A 38 5.33 10.14 -2.53
CA SER A 38 5.33 11.54 -2.11
C SER A 38 6.56 11.85 -1.27
N GLN A 39 6.89 10.96 -0.33
CA GLN A 39 8.09 11.10 0.48
C GLN A 39 9.37 11.03 -0.36
N ARG A 40 9.46 10.12 -1.35
CA ARG A 40 10.59 10.04 -2.30
C ARG A 40 10.88 11.38 -2.95
N LEU A 41 9.88 12.01 -3.58
CA LEU A 41 10.07 13.30 -4.25
C LEU A 41 10.40 14.44 -3.27
N PHE A 42 9.82 14.40 -2.06
CA PHE A 42 10.14 15.36 -1.01
C PHE A 42 11.62 15.25 -0.60
N MET A 43 12.11 14.04 -0.35
CA MET A 43 13.53 13.80 -0.04
C MET A 43 14.46 14.30 -1.14
N ILE A 44 14.11 14.05 -2.42
CA ILE A 44 14.92 14.50 -3.57
C ILE A 44 15.04 16.01 -3.60
N LEU A 45 13.92 16.76 -3.51
CA LEU A 45 13.95 18.22 -3.51
C LEU A 45 14.74 18.77 -2.31
N TRP A 46 14.62 18.14 -1.14
CA TRP A 46 15.39 18.52 0.04
C TRP A 46 16.90 18.33 -0.18
N LEU A 47 17.31 17.15 -0.66
CA LEU A 47 18.72 16.84 -0.91
C LEU A 47 19.32 17.71 -2.03
N LYS A 48 18.52 18.15 -2.99
CA LYS A 48 18.93 19.13 -4.00
C LYS A 48 19.23 20.51 -3.41
N GLY A 49 18.72 20.82 -2.21
CA GLY A 49 18.93 22.11 -1.56
C GLY A 49 18.21 23.28 -2.24
N VAL A 50 17.16 22.99 -3.02
CA VAL A 50 16.35 24.00 -3.69
C VAL A 50 15.26 24.52 -2.73
N VAL A 51 14.81 25.75 -2.92
CA VAL A 51 13.64 26.29 -2.21
C VAL A 51 12.38 25.81 -2.93
N PHE A 52 11.47 25.15 -2.19
CA PHE A 52 10.20 24.68 -2.72
C PHE A 52 9.11 24.78 -1.66
N SER A 53 7.86 24.83 -2.10
CA SER A 53 6.70 24.72 -1.22
C SER A 53 6.13 23.29 -1.24
N VAL A 54 5.48 22.90 -0.15
CA VAL A 54 4.79 21.61 -0.05
C VAL A 54 3.32 21.87 0.25
N THR A 55 2.46 21.31 -0.59
CA THR A 55 1.00 21.37 -0.43
C THR A 55 0.46 19.97 -0.22
N THR A 56 -0.23 19.74 0.90
CA THR A 56 -0.93 18.48 1.16
C THR A 56 -2.30 18.50 0.46
N VAL A 57 -2.67 17.39 -0.17
CA VAL A 57 -3.89 17.27 -0.98
C VAL A 57 -4.83 16.24 -0.36
N ASP A 58 -5.97 16.70 0.16
CA ASP A 58 -7.07 15.84 0.60
C ASP A 58 -7.82 15.30 -0.62
N LEU A 59 -7.71 13.97 -0.84
CA LEU A 59 -8.37 13.28 -1.95
C LEU A 59 -9.90 13.25 -1.84
N LYS A 60 -10.45 13.41 -0.63
CA LYS A 60 -11.91 13.44 -0.40
C LYS A 60 -12.50 14.82 -0.67
N ARG A 61 -11.70 15.87 -0.43
CA ARG A 61 -12.10 17.27 -0.53
C ARG A 61 -11.12 18.03 -1.42
N LYS A 62 -10.97 17.61 -2.68
CA LYS A 62 -10.05 18.25 -3.62
C LYS A 62 -10.52 19.68 -3.95
N PRO A 63 -9.76 20.73 -3.59
CA PRO A 63 -10.08 22.12 -3.95
C PRO A 63 -10.24 22.29 -5.46
N ALA A 64 -11.13 23.21 -5.88
CA ALA A 64 -11.39 23.48 -7.29
C ALA A 64 -10.13 23.90 -8.06
N ASP A 65 -9.27 24.69 -7.42
CA ASP A 65 -8.01 25.16 -8.02
C ASP A 65 -7.07 23.99 -8.34
N LEU A 66 -7.01 22.97 -7.46
CA LEU A 66 -6.23 21.75 -7.70
C LEU A 66 -6.85 20.82 -8.75
N GLN A 67 -8.16 20.85 -8.94
CA GLN A 67 -8.80 20.14 -10.06
C GLN A 67 -8.45 20.79 -11.40
N ASN A 68 -8.40 22.11 -11.46
CA ASN A 68 -8.05 22.85 -12.67
C ASN A 68 -6.56 22.73 -13.00
N LEU A 69 -5.69 22.72 -11.98
CA LEU A 69 -4.25 22.58 -12.15
C LEU A 69 -3.88 21.20 -12.71
N ALA A 70 -4.41 20.13 -12.11
CA ALA A 70 -4.09 18.75 -12.50
C ALA A 70 -5.37 17.88 -12.51
N PRO A 71 -6.16 17.95 -13.60
CA PRO A 71 -7.43 17.23 -13.70
C PRO A 71 -7.18 15.72 -13.78
N GLY A 72 -7.79 14.97 -12.87
CA GLY A 72 -7.65 13.51 -12.81
C GLY A 72 -6.31 12.99 -12.26
N THR A 73 -5.36 13.87 -11.93
CA THR A 73 -4.07 13.48 -11.36
C THR A 73 -4.19 13.27 -9.86
N HIS A 74 -3.67 12.12 -9.40
CA HIS A 74 -3.48 11.83 -7.99
C HIS A 74 -2.05 12.23 -7.56
N PRO A 75 -1.86 12.78 -6.35
CA PRO A 75 -0.55 12.98 -5.77
C PRO A 75 0.29 11.67 -5.71
N PRO A 76 1.61 11.76 -5.83
CA PRO A 76 2.37 13.00 -5.94
C PRO A 76 2.48 13.57 -7.36
N PHE A 77 2.57 14.89 -7.46
CA PHE A 77 2.94 15.62 -8.67
C PHE A 77 3.65 16.93 -8.25
N ILE A 78 4.33 17.58 -9.18
CA ILE A 78 4.96 18.89 -8.93
C ILE A 78 4.47 19.92 -9.94
N THR A 79 4.56 21.20 -9.57
CA THR A 79 4.63 22.28 -10.55
C THR A 79 6.05 22.83 -10.58
N TYR A 80 6.61 22.98 -11.77
CA TYR A 80 7.90 23.61 -12.01
C TYR A 80 7.68 24.83 -12.89
N ASN A 81 7.90 26.03 -12.36
CA ASN A 81 7.61 27.30 -13.03
C ASN A 81 6.17 27.39 -13.59
N GLY A 82 5.21 26.83 -12.85
CA GLY A 82 3.80 26.77 -13.23
C GLY A 82 3.42 25.60 -14.17
N GLU A 83 4.39 24.84 -14.68
CA GLU A 83 4.12 23.66 -15.49
C GLU A 83 3.95 22.41 -14.61
N VAL A 84 2.82 21.70 -14.76
CA VAL A 84 2.55 20.47 -14.01
C VAL A 84 3.35 19.31 -14.59
N LYS A 85 4.11 18.63 -13.73
CA LYS A 85 4.76 17.35 -14.03
C LYS A 85 4.13 16.25 -13.19
N THR A 86 3.79 15.15 -13.86
CA THR A 86 3.18 13.95 -13.26
C THR A 86 4.08 12.75 -13.53
N ASP A 87 3.78 11.60 -12.92
CA ASP A 87 4.61 10.37 -12.94
C ASP A 87 5.90 10.55 -12.12
N VAL A 88 6.04 9.72 -11.08
CA VAL A 88 7.11 9.86 -10.09
C VAL A 88 8.49 9.68 -10.71
N ASN A 89 8.63 8.72 -11.63
CA ASN A 89 9.92 8.42 -12.24
C ASN A 89 10.30 9.52 -13.24
N LYS A 90 9.34 10.02 -14.03
CA LYS A 90 9.59 11.15 -14.94
C LYS A 90 9.92 12.44 -14.19
N ILE A 91 9.25 12.69 -13.06
CA ILE A 91 9.57 13.84 -12.20
C ILE A 91 10.99 13.71 -11.65
N GLU A 92 11.39 12.53 -11.18
CA GLU A 92 12.75 12.30 -10.69
C GLU A 92 13.80 12.54 -11.78
N GLU A 93 13.63 11.96 -12.97
CA GLU A 93 14.52 12.16 -14.11
C GLU A 93 14.63 13.65 -14.47
N PHE A 94 13.48 14.34 -14.56
CA PHE A 94 13.42 15.77 -14.84
C PHE A 94 14.16 16.61 -13.78
N LEU A 95 13.95 16.32 -12.49
CA LEU A 95 14.61 17.05 -11.41
C LEU A 95 16.12 16.79 -11.39
N GLU A 96 16.57 15.57 -11.69
CA GLU A 96 18.00 15.25 -11.76
C GLU A 96 18.69 15.94 -12.95
N GLU A 97 18.01 16.04 -14.10
CA GLU A 97 18.51 16.72 -15.30
C GLU A 97 18.58 18.24 -15.11
N VAL A 98 17.48 18.84 -14.64
CA VAL A 98 17.34 20.30 -14.54
C VAL A 98 18.08 20.87 -13.33
N LEU A 99 18.06 20.17 -12.19
CA LEU A 99 18.79 20.57 -10.99
C LEU A 99 20.15 19.87 -10.95
N SER A 100 21.03 20.20 -11.89
CA SER A 100 22.33 19.56 -12.07
C SER A 100 23.53 20.41 -11.58
N PRO A 101 24.72 19.81 -11.43
CA PRO A 101 25.94 20.55 -11.11
C PRO A 101 26.27 21.63 -12.16
N PRO A 102 26.96 22.73 -11.79
CA PRO A 102 27.62 22.98 -10.51
C PRO A 102 26.72 23.55 -9.40
N LYS A 103 25.49 23.97 -9.73
CA LYS A 103 24.60 24.66 -8.77
C LYS A 103 23.97 23.70 -7.76
N TYR A 104 23.64 22.48 -8.19
CA TYR A 104 22.95 21.50 -7.37
C TYR A 104 23.71 20.17 -7.33
N LEU A 105 23.49 19.39 -6.26
CA LEU A 105 24.13 18.10 -6.08
C LEU A 105 23.60 17.06 -7.08
N LYS A 106 24.49 16.24 -7.64
CA LYS A 106 24.10 15.05 -8.41
C LYS A 106 23.70 13.93 -7.44
N LEU A 107 22.47 13.44 -7.54
CA LEU A 107 21.94 12.41 -6.64
C LEU A 107 21.90 11.01 -7.28
N SER A 108 22.12 10.92 -8.60
CA SER A 108 22.20 9.62 -9.29
C SER A 108 23.29 8.74 -8.65
N PRO A 109 22.98 7.49 -8.28
CA PRO A 109 23.98 6.58 -7.76
C PRO A 109 25.01 6.24 -8.84
N LYS A 110 26.23 5.98 -8.40
CA LYS A 110 27.35 5.54 -9.22
C LYS A 110 27.25 4.08 -9.59
N HIS A 111 26.81 3.23 -8.65
CA HIS A 111 26.75 1.79 -8.83
C HIS A 111 25.32 1.38 -9.25
N PRO A 112 25.11 0.80 -10.44
CA PRO A 112 23.77 0.42 -10.91
C PRO A 112 23.05 -0.56 -9.99
N GLU A 113 23.80 -1.40 -9.27
CA GLU A 113 23.25 -2.34 -8.28
C GLU A 113 22.50 -1.63 -7.15
N SER A 114 22.94 -0.42 -6.76
CA SER A 114 22.28 0.41 -5.73
C SER A 114 20.82 0.71 -6.09
N ASN A 115 20.50 0.89 -7.36
CA ASN A 115 19.12 1.17 -7.83
C ASN A 115 18.19 -0.05 -7.72
N THR A 116 18.74 -1.26 -7.79
CA THR A 116 17.97 -2.51 -7.79
C THR A 116 17.95 -3.20 -6.43
N ALA A 117 18.87 -2.83 -5.54
CA ALA A 117 18.94 -3.30 -4.16
C ALA A 117 17.60 -3.04 -3.42
N GLY A 118 16.96 -4.12 -2.96
CA GLY A 118 15.73 -4.04 -2.18
C GLY A 118 14.46 -3.69 -2.97
N MET A 119 14.49 -3.66 -4.32
CA MET A 119 13.32 -3.29 -5.13
C MET A 119 12.11 -4.24 -4.91
N ASP A 120 12.35 -5.52 -4.64
CA ASP A 120 11.31 -6.54 -4.47
C ASP A 120 10.72 -6.61 -3.05
N ILE A 121 11.34 -5.95 -2.06
CA ILE A 121 10.93 -5.98 -0.66
C ILE A 121 9.48 -5.53 -0.50
N PHE A 122 9.10 -4.42 -1.13
CA PHE A 122 7.77 -3.84 -0.95
C PHE A 122 6.66 -4.71 -1.55
N ALA A 123 6.93 -5.38 -2.67
CA ALA A 123 6.02 -6.35 -3.28
C ALA A 123 5.84 -7.59 -2.39
N LYS A 124 6.92 -8.15 -1.84
CA LYS A 124 6.84 -9.28 -0.88
C LYS A 124 6.12 -8.90 0.40
N PHE A 125 6.43 -7.74 0.96
CA PHE A 125 5.73 -7.18 2.12
C PHE A 125 4.24 -7.00 1.82
N SER A 126 3.88 -6.45 0.66
CA SER A 126 2.48 -6.26 0.26
C SER A 126 1.70 -7.58 0.20
N ALA A 127 2.31 -8.64 -0.31
CA ALA A 127 1.71 -9.98 -0.30
C ALA A 127 1.56 -10.53 1.12
N PHE A 128 2.58 -10.35 1.96
CA PHE A 128 2.60 -10.80 3.36
C PHE A 128 1.52 -10.10 4.21
N ILE A 129 1.42 -8.77 4.14
CA ILE A 129 0.51 -7.99 4.99
C ILE A 129 -0.96 -8.17 4.59
N LYS A 130 -1.24 -8.34 3.28
CA LYS A 130 -2.59 -8.57 2.75
C LYS A 130 -3.09 -10.00 2.96
N ASN A 131 -2.20 -10.92 3.34
CA ASN A 131 -2.55 -12.32 3.53
C ASN A 131 -3.54 -12.52 4.69
N SER A 132 -4.61 -13.27 4.44
CA SER A 132 -5.58 -13.68 5.46
C SER A 132 -5.52 -15.18 5.80
N ARG A 133 -4.68 -15.94 5.11
CA ARG A 133 -4.60 -17.41 5.18
C ARG A 133 -3.42 -17.84 6.06
N PRO A 134 -3.65 -18.46 7.23
CA PRO A 134 -2.57 -18.89 8.13
C PRO A 134 -1.59 -19.85 7.47
N GLU A 135 -2.07 -20.75 6.62
CA GLU A 135 -1.27 -21.80 5.96
C GLU A 135 -0.21 -21.26 4.99
N THR A 136 -0.43 -20.07 4.40
CA THR A 136 0.55 -19.44 3.51
C THR A 136 1.39 -18.37 4.21
N ASN A 137 1.09 -18.05 5.48
CA ASN A 137 1.72 -16.95 6.19
C ASN A 137 3.23 -17.16 6.35
N GLU A 138 3.63 -18.35 6.81
CA GLU A 138 5.04 -18.68 7.03
C GLU A 138 5.86 -18.63 5.72
N ALA A 139 5.27 -19.06 4.60
CA ALA A 139 5.93 -18.99 3.30
C ALA A 139 6.13 -17.54 2.83
N LEU A 140 5.13 -16.67 3.05
CA LEU A 140 5.20 -15.25 2.69
C LEU A 140 6.18 -14.48 3.58
N GLU A 141 6.18 -14.77 4.89
CA GLU A 141 7.14 -14.21 5.84
C GLU A 141 8.57 -14.58 5.48
N ARG A 142 8.82 -15.86 5.17
CA ARG A 142 10.13 -16.33 4.67
C ARG A 142 10.52 -15.66 3.36
N GLY A 143 9.55 -15.39 2.49
CA GLY A 143 9.76 -14.65 1.25
C GLY A 143 10.25 -13.22 1.51
N LEU A 144 9.61 -12.51 2.46
CA LEU A 144 10.04 -11.17 2.88
C LEU A 144 11.42 -11.20 3.55
N LEU A 145 11.67 -12.15 4.45
CA LEU A 145 12.96 -12.32 5.11
C LEU A 145 14.08 -12.56 4.10
N LYS A 146 13.86 -13.36 3.06
CA LYS A 146 14.85 -13.59 2.00
C LYS A 146 15.20 -12.31 1.24
N THR A 147 14.22 -11.44 0.98
CA THR A 147 14.48 -10.15 0.30
C THR A 147 15.20 -9.16 1.20
N LEU A 148 14.87 -9.14 2.50
CA LEU A 148 15.61 -8.36 3.49
C LEU A 148 17.04 -8.86 3.63
N GLN A 149 17.25 -10.18 3.66
CA GLN A 149 18.57 -10.77 3.74
C GLN A 149 19.45 -10.39 2.54
N LYS A 150 18.90 -10.40 1.31
CA LYS A 150 19.64 -9.91 0.14
C LYS A 150 20.07 -8.44 0.25
N LEU A 151 19.19 -7.59 0.78
CA LEU A 151 19.53 -6.17 1.01
C LEU A 151 20.61 -6.04 2.10
N ASP A 152 20.53 -6.83 3.16
CA ASP A 152 21.53 -6.84 4.23
C ASP A 152 22.90 -7.31 3.74
N GLU A 153 22.92 -8.38 2.95
CA GLU A 153 24.12 -8.89 2.27
C GLU A 153 24.72 -7.79 1.39
N TYR A 154 23.92 -7.13 0.55
CA TYR A 154 24.37 -6.01 -0.27
C TYR A 154 24.96 -4.89 0.59
N LEU A 155 24.27 -4.42 1.63
CA LEU A 155 24.74 -3.34 2.51
C LEU A 155 26.04 -3.67 3.23
N ASN A 156 26.31 -4.95 3.51
CA ASN A 156 27.53 -5.41 4.15
C ASN A 156 28.66 -5.73 3.15
N SER A 157 28.36 -5.96 1.88
CA SER A 157 29.36 -6.10 0.82
C SER A 157 30.02 -4.75 0.51
N PRO A 158 31.37 -4.67 0.55
CA PRO A 158 32.11 -3.47 0.15
C PRO A 158 31.82 -3.08 -1.30
N LEU A 159 31.64 -1.79 -1.55
CA LEU A 159 31.61 -1.26 -2.92
C LEU A 159 33.02 -1.18 -3.53
N PRO A 160 33.15 -1.13 -4.87
CA PRO A 160 34.44 -0.89 -5.52
C PRO A 160 35.18 0.35 -5.00
N ASP A 161 34.45 1.43 -4.67
CA ASP A 161 35.02 2.67 -4.12
C ASP A 161 35.64 2.48 -2.71
N GLU A 162 35.27 1.42 -1.99
CA GLU A 162 35.81 1.10 -0.66
C GLU A 162 37.05 0.19 -0.74
N ILE A 163 37.29 -0.49 -1.87
CA ILE A 163 38.36 -1.48 -2.00
C ILE A 163 39.61 -0.77 -2.55
N ASP A 164 40.67 -0.69 -1.73
CA ASP A 164 41.99 -0.23 -2.17
C ASP A 164 42.85 -1.44 -2.53
N GLU A 165 43.08 -1.66 -3.83
CA GLU A 165 43.92 -2.74 -4.35
C GLU A 165 45.38 -2.67 -3.86
N ASN A 166 45.83 -1.52 -3.36
CA ASN A 166 47.19 -1.33 -2.82
C ASN A 166 47.25 -1.45 -1.28
N SER A 167 46.11 -1.60 -0.62
CA SER A 167 46.05 -1.82 0.83
C SER A 167 46.41 -3.26 1.16
N MET A 168 47.14 -3.46 2.26
CA MET A 168 47.38 -4.80 2.81
C MET A 168 46.19 -5.33 3.63
N GLU A 169 45.17 -4.50 3.87
CA GLU A 169 43.96 -4.87 4.61
C GLU A 169 42.83 -5.22 3.66
N ASP A 170 42.37 -6.48 3.71
CA ASP A 170 41.16 -6.92 3.03
C ASP A 170 39.93 -6.34 3.74
N ILE A 171 39.30 -5.32 3.15
CA ILE A 171 37.99 -4.87 3.62
C ILE A 171 36.98 -5.95 3.28
N THR A 172 36.56 -6.70 4.29
CA THR A 172 35.60 -7.80 4.15
C THR A 172 34.16 -7.37 4.45
N VAL A 173 33.98 -6.24 5.12
CA VAL A 173 32.68 -5.70 5.53
C VAL A 173 32.63 -4.20 5.26
N SER A 174 31.62 -3.77 4.51
CA SER A 174 31.38 -2.36 4.21
C SER A 174 31.04 -1.56 5.46
N THR A 175 31.49 -0.30 5.48
CA THR A 175 31.17 0.65 6.56
C THR A 175 30.29 1.80 6.09
N ARG A 176 29.89 1.79 4.80
CA ARG A 176 29.04 2.82 4.20
C ARG A 176 27.73 3.04 4.96
N LYS A 177 27.27 4.28 4.93
CA LYS A 177 26.05 4.73 5.62
C LYS A 177 24.78 4.44 4.83
N PHE A 178 24.84 4.55 3.49
CA PHE A 178 23.71 4.49 2.57
C PHE A 178 23.95 3.53 1.41
N LEU A 179 22.98 3.39 0.49
CA LEU A 179 23.01 2.36 -0.56
C LEU A 179 24.18 2.48 -1.52
N ASP A 180 24.69 3.68 -1.79
CA ASP A 180 25.75 3.90 -2.80
C ASP A 180 27.03 4.50 -2.20
N GLY A 181 27.10 4.64 -0.88
CA GLY A 181 28.23 5.25 -0.19
C GLY A 181 27.82 5.96 1.10
N ASN A 182 28.49 7.06 1.41
CA ASN A 182 28.29 7.82 2.65
C ASN A 182 27.27 8.97 2.55
N GLU A 183 26.82 9.30 1.34
CA GLU A 183 25.80 10.32 1.06
C GLU A 183 24.53 9.66 0.49
N MET A 184 23.37 10.27 0.73
CA MET A 184 22.10 9.77 0.19
C MET A 184 21.99 10.01 -1.32
N THR A 185 21.41 9.05 -2.02
CA THR A 185 21.19 9.05 -3.47
C THR A 185 19.71 8.89 -3.82
N LEU A 186 19.38 8.92 -5.12
CA LEU A 186 18.03 8.62 -5.62
C LEU A 186 17.56 7.21 -5.20
N ALA A 187 18.48 6.25 -5.13
CA ALA A 187 18.18 4.90 -4.68
C ALA A 187 17.67 4.88 -3.22
N ASP A 188 18.30 5.68 -2.35
CA ASP A 188 17.89 5.82 -0.95
C ASP A 188 16.51 6.46 -0.82
N CYS A 189 16.25 7.51 -1.61
CA CYS A 189 14.95 8.19 -1.66
C CYS A 189 13.82 7.25 -2.10
N ASN A 190 14.13 6.25 -2.95
CA ASN A 190 13.16 5.24 -3.37
C ASN A 190 12.94 4.15 -2.31
N LEU A 191 14.01 3.64 -1.69
CA LEU A 191 13.95 2.49 -0.79
C LEU A 191 13.50 2.86 0.63
N LEU A 192 14.02 3.96 1.21
CA LEU A 192 13.80 4.30 2.63
C LEU A 192 12.32 4.49 3.00
N PRO A 193 11.50 5.23 2.22
CA PRO A 193 10.08 5.36 2.52
C PRO A 193 9.36 3.99 2.54
N LYS A 194 9.68 3.14 1.56
CA LYS A 194 9.12 1.78 1.47
C LYS A 194 9.53 0.93 2.66
N LEU A 195 10.82 0.93 3.00
CA LEU A 195 11.39 0.13 4.10
C LEU A 195 10.84 0.56 5.47
N HIS A 196 10.62 1.87 5.68
CA HIS A 196 10.01 2.37 6.90
C HIS A 196 8.55 1.92 7.06
N ILE A 197 7.76 1.95 5.99
CA ILE A 197 6.40 1.39 5.99
C ILE A 197 6.44 -0.09 6.35
N VAL A 198 7.35 -0.89 5.76
CA VAL A 198 7.51 -2.31 6.10
C VAL A 198 7.74 -2.47 7.61
N LYS A 199 8.69 -1.73 8.19
CA LYS A 199 9.01 -1.79 9.62
C LYS A 199 7.80 -1.46 10.51
N VAL A 200 7.13 -0.34 10.27
CA VAL A 200 6.00 0.12 11.11
C VAL A 200 4.80 -0.82 11.01
N VAL A 201 4.39 -1.14 9.78
CA VAL A 201 3.15 -1.89 9.52
C VAL A 201 3.32 -3.36 9.87
N ALA A 202 4.45 -3.99 9.52
CA ALA A 202 4.68 -5.39 9.86
C ALA A 202 4.75 -5.59 11.38
N LYS A 203 5.36 -4.64 12.11
CA LYS A 203 5.36 -4.65 13.57
C LYS A 203 3.96 -4.53 14.13
N LYS A 204 3.17 -3.56 13.67
CA LYS A 204 1.82 -3.31 14.19
C LYS A 204 0.85 -4.47 13.97
N TYR A 205 0.83 -5.05 12.77
CA TYR A 205 -0.25 -5.97 12.36
C TYR A 205 0.15 -7.45 12.33
N ARG A 206 1.45 -7.76 12.40
CA ARG A 206 1.96 -9.13 12.40
C ARG A 206 2.93 -9.43 13.54
N ASN A 207 3.29 -8.42 14.35
CA ASN A 207 4.36 -8.52 15.34
C ASN A 207 5.67 -9.06 14.73
N PHE A 208 5.91 -8.69 13.47
CA PHE A 208 7.14 -9.00 12.76
C PHE A 208 8.10 -7.83 12.93
N ASP A 209 9.32 -8.12 13.37
CA ASP A 209 10.43 -7.18 13.41
C ASP A 209 11.52 -7.66 12.43
N ILE A 210 12.27 -6.71 11.88
CA ILE A 210 13.49 -7.04 11.14
C ILE A 210 14.46 -7.71 12.13
N PRO A 211 14.99 -8.92 11.84
CA PRO A 211 15.93 -9.60 12.72
C PRO A 211 17.13 -8.71 13.10
N LYS A 212 17.59 -8.79 14.35
CA LYS A 212 18.70 -7.94 14.85
C LYS A 212 20.04 -8.30 14.23
N GLU A 213 20.13 -9.51 13.70
CA GLU A 213 21.28 -10.09 13.02
C GLU A 213 21.54 -9.43 11.66
N MET A 214 20.53 -8.76 11.07
CA MET A 214 20.65 -7.99 9.83
C MET A 214 21.34 -6.63 10.08
N THR A 215 22.62 -6.68 10.40
CA THR A 215 23.41 -5.52 10.87
C THR A 215 23.55 -4.41 9.83
N GLY A 216 23.57 -4.74 8.55
CA GLY A 216 23.66 -3.78 7.45
C GLY A 216 22.38 -2.95 7.34
N ILE A 217 21.21 -3.59 7.40
CA ILE A 217 19.91 -2.89 7.42
C ILE A 217 19.78 -2.02 8.67
N TRP A 218 20.16 -2.51 9.84
CA TRP A 218 20.09 -1.70 11.07
C TRP A 218 21.04 -0.50 11.03
N ARG A 219 22.25 -0.67 10.49
CA ARG A 219 23.17 0.45 10.22
C ARG A 219 22.54 1.46 9.26
N TYR A 220 21.97 0.99 8.16
CA TYR A 220 21.32 1.84 7.17
C TYR A 220 20.15 2.64 7.74
N LEU A 221 19.20 1.97 8.41
CA LEU A 221 18.05 2.62 9.05
C LEU A 221 18.47 3.60 10.14
N THR A 222 19.48 3.27 10.95
CA THR A 222 19.97 4.16 12.01
C THR A 222 20.56 5.44 11.43
N ASN A 223 21.34 5.34 10.35
CA ASN A 223 21.86 6.51 9.65
C ASN A 223 20.75 7.30 8.94
N ALA A 224 19.74 6.63 8.37
CA ALA A 224 18.61 7.34 7.76
C ALA A 224 17.79 8.11 8.80
N TYR A 225 17.51 7.51 9.97
CA TYR A 225 16.75 8.17 11.03
C TYR A 225 17.51 9.31 11.74
N SER A 226 18.82 9.45 11.51
CA SER A 226 19.59 10.62 11.99
C SER A 226 19.65 11.76 10.98
N ARG A 227 19.06 11.58 9.79
CA ARG A 227 19.01 12.59 8.72
C ARG A 227 17.67 13.30 8.68
N ASP A 228 17.73 14.63 8.74
CA ASP A 228 16.57 15.51 8.68
C ASP A 228 15.77 15.35 7.38
N GLU A 229 16.47 15.04 6.27
CA GLU A 229 15.85 14.83 4.97
C GLU A 229 14.87 13.65 4.98
N PHE A 230 15.13 12.65 5.82
CA PHE A 230 14.25 11.51 5.98
C PHE A 230 13.22 11.69 7.10
N THR A 231 13.65 12.15 8.27
CA THR A 231 12.77 12.26 9.45
C THR A 231 11.69 13.32 9.27
N ASN A 232 11.99 14.47 8.68
CA ASN A 232 11.03 15.56 8.48
C ASN A 232 10.09 15.31 7.29
N THR A 233 10.42 14.36 6.42
CA THR A 233 9.56 13.96 5.28
C THR A 233 8.69 12.73 5.61
N CYS A 234 8.99 12.02 6.71
CA CYS A 234 8.20 10.87 7.17
C CYS A 234 6.80 11.31 7.66
N PRO A 235 5.73 10.61 7.23
CA PRO A 235 4.44 10.76 7.88
C PRO A 235 4.50 10.24 9.33
N GLY A 236 3.58 10.70 10.18
CA GLY A 236 3.48 10.18 11.54
C GLY A 236 3.17 8.68 11.54
N GLU A 237 3.75 7.90 12.45
CA GLU A 237 3.58 6.43 12.48
C GLU A 237 2.09 6.02 12.51
N LYS A 238 1.26 6.76 13.24
CA LYS A 238 -0.20 6.53 13.29
C LYS A 238 -0.87 6.64 11.92
N GLU A 239 -0.42 7.57 11.07
CA GLU A 239 -0.96 7.73 9.71
C GLU A 239 -0.61 6.53 8.83
N ILE A 240 0.61 6.00 8.97
CA ILE A 240 1.02 4.76 8.30
C ILE A 240 0.16 3.59 8.79
N GLU A 241 -0.04 3.45 10.10
CA GLU A 241 -0.87 2.40 10.67
C GLU A 241 -2.32 2.48 10.16
N ILE A 242 -2.93 3.66 10.21
CA ILE A 242 -4.31 3.90 9.76
C ILE A 242 -4.46 3.54 8.28
N ALA A 243 -3.52 3.98 7.43
CA ALA A 243 -3.55 3.71 5.99
C ALA A 243 -3.53 2.21 5.66
N TYR A 244 -2.96 1.37 6.53
CA TYR A 244 -2.91 -0.07 6.35
C TYR A 244 -3.99 -0.86 7.11
N SER A 245 -4.80 -0.19 7.93
CA SER A 245 -5.79 -0.86 8.81
C SER A 245 -6.81 -1.73 8.08
N ASP A 246 -7.27 -1.29 6.91
CA ASP A 246 -8.27 -2.03 6.11
C ASP A 246 -7.65 -3.19 5.31
N VAL A 247 -6.40 -3.04 4.89
CA VAL A 247 -5.71 -4.03 4.03
C VAL A 247 -4.96 -5.09 4.84
N ALA A 248 -4.58 -4.78 6.08
CA ALA A 248 -3.94 -5.70 7.00
C ALA A 248 -4.97 -6.69 7.56
N LYS A 249 -5.39 -7.64 6.73
CA LYS A 249 -6.39 -8.65 7.08
C LYS A 249 -5.92 -9.45 8.28
N ARG A 250 -6.81 -9.76 9.22
CA ARG A 250 -6.48 -10.68 10.31
C ARG A 250 -6.26 -12.08 9.76
N LEU A 251 -5.30 -12.82 10.34
CA LEU A 251 -5.14 -14.24 10.07
C LEU A 251 -6.34 -14.98 10.66
N THR A 252 -7.34 -15.24 9.85
CA THR A 252 -8.51 -16.01 10.27
C THR A 252 -8.14 -17.48 10.20
N LYS A 253 -8.28 -18.22 11.30
CA LYS A 253 -8.21 -19.69 11.25
C LYS A 253 -9.17 -20.16 10.14
N PRO A 254 -8.77 -21.13 9.30
CA PRO A 254 -9.72 -21.72 8.37
C PRO A 254 -10.93 -22.18 9.18
N SER A 255 -12.11 -21.65 8.82
CA SER A 255 -13.38 -22.11 9.37
C SER A 255 -13.37 -23.62 9.27
N SER A 256 -13.66 -24.32 10.38
CA SER A 256 -13.66 -25.77 10.36
C SER A 256 -14.56 -26.26 9.22
N ARG A 257 -14.33 -27.47 8.68
CA ARG A 257 -15.22 -28.03 7.64
C ARG A 257 -16.70 -27.99 8.06
N LYS A 258 -16.97 -28.03 9.38
CA LYS A 258 -18.30 -27.85 9.98
C LYS A 258 -18.81 -26.42 9.88
N ASP A 259 -17.97 -25.42 10.14
CA ASP A 259 -18.32 -23.99 10.02
C ASP A 259 -18.56 -23.58 8.57
N GLN A 260 -17.82 -24.14 7.62
CA GLN A 260 -18.04 -23.91 6.19
C GLN A 260 -19.38 -24.51 5.74
N VAL A 261 -19.66 -25.76 6.11
CA VAL A 261 -20.97 -26.41 5.86
C VAL A 261 -22.10 -25.64 6.53
N TYR A 262 -21.89 -25.10 7.74
CA TYR A 262 -22.89 -24.29 8.43
C TYR A 262 -23.16 -22.97 7.70
N ARG A 263 -22.11 -22.27 7.23
CA ARG A 263 -22.27 -21.04 6.43
C ARG A 263 -22.93 -21.28 5.08
N GLU A 264 -22.58 -22.36 4.40
CA GLU A 264 -23.20 -22.76 3.13
C GLU A 264 -24.69 -23.09 3.32
N ARG A 265 -25.04 -23.84 4.39
CA ARG A 265 -26.44 -24.10 4.76
C ARG A 265 -27.19 -22.82 5.13
N LEU A 266 -26.57 -21.92 5.90
CA LEU A 266 -27.19 -20.65 6.30
C LEU A 266 -27.43 -19.74 5.09
N ALA A 267 -26.48 -19.68 4.15
CA ALA A 267 -26.61 -18.94 2.90
C ALA A 267 -27.73 -19.49 2.00
N TYR A 268 -27.89 -20.82 1.91
CA TYR A 268 -29.00 -21.45 1.22
C TYR A 268 -30.35 -21.09 1.85
N VAL A 269 -30.47 -21.20 3.17
CA VAL A 269 -31.71 -20.84 3.89
C VAL A 269 -32.06 -19.36 3.70
N LEU A 270 -31.08 -18.46 3.80
CA LEU A 270 -31.29 -17.02 3.58
C LEU A 270 -31.71 -16.70 2.13
N LYS A 271 -31.20 -17.46 1.15
CA LYS A 271 -31.58 -17.34 -0.25
C LYS A 271 -33.03 -17.79 -0.47
N GLU A 272 -33.45 -18.87 0.19
CA GLU A 272 -34.81 -19.40 0.13
C GLU A 272 -35.82 -18.48 0.82
N VAL A 273 -35.45 -17.89 1.96
CA VAL A 273 -36.26 -16.88 2.66
C VAL A 273 -36.43 -15.63 1.80
N ARG A 274 -35.37 -15.16 1.12
CA ARG A 274 -35.48 -14.06 0.14
C ARG A 274 -36.37 -14.41 -1.05
N HIS A 275 -36.26 -15.63 -1.59
CA HIS A 275 -37.12 -16.06 -2.70
C HIS A 275 -38.59 -16.21 -2.30
N SER A 276 -38.86 -16.61 -1.05
CA SER A 276 -40.21 -16.71 -0.50
C SER A 276 -40.85 -15.33 -0.32
N HIS A 277 -40.08 -14.34 0.15
CA HIS A 277 -40.53 -12.95 0.25
C HIS A 277 -40.83 -12.29 -1.11
N VAL A 278 -40.11 -12.67 -2.17
CA VAL A 278 -40.34 -12.13 -3.53
C VAL A 278 -41.58 -12.73 -4.21
N LYS A 279 -42.05 -13.91 -3.78
CA LYS A 279 -43.23 -14.58 -4.35
C LYS A 279 -44.52 -14.42 -3.52
N GLY A 280 -44.50 -13.63 -2.44
CA GLY A 280 -45.70 -13.36 -1.64
C GLY A 280 -46.24 -14.55 -0.85
N TYR A 281 -45.45 -15.60 -0.62
CA TYR A 281 -45.84 -16.73 0.21
C TYR A 281 -45.34 -16.54 1.64
N LEU A 282 -46.27 -16.51 2.61
CA LEU A 282 -45.94 -16.66 4.03
C LEU A 282 -45.31 -18.04 4.27
N PRO A 283 -44.19 -18.16 4.99
CA PRO A 283 -43.60 -19.45 5.29
C PRO A 283 -44.49 -20.21 6.28
N THR A 284 -45.18 -21.26 5.82
CA THR A 284 -45.83 -22.25 6.69
C THR A 284 -44.79 -23.27 7.12
N CYS A 285 -43.92 -22.89 8.06
CA CYS A 285 -43.12 -23.86 8.81
C CYS A 285 -43.13 -23.44 10.29
N PRO A 286 -43.51 -24.32 11.23
CA PRO A 286 -43.60 -23.96 12.63
C PRO A 286 -42.19 -23.87 13.23
N MET A 287 -41.51 -22.73 13.04
CA MET A 287 -40.30 -22.39 13.79
C MET A 287 -40.69 -21.63 15.05
N ALA A 288 -41.31 -22.34 15.99
CA ALA A 288 -41.32 -21.94 17.40
C ALA A 288 -40.45 -22.93 18.16
N SER A 289 -39.13 -22.71 18.17
CA SER A 289 -38.18 -23.08 19.23
C SER A 289 -36.74 -23.00 18.72
N LEU A 290 -36.23 -21.80 18.42
CA LEU A 290 -34.77 -21.58 18.44
C LEU A 290 -34.42 -20.11 18.64
N VAL A 291 -35.07 -19.48 19.63
CA VAL A 291 -34.58 -18.21 20.18
C VAL A 291 -34.68 -18.30 21.70
N LYS A 292 -33.57 -18.68 22.33
CA LYS A 292 -33.12 -18.18 23.63
C LYS A 292 -31.68 -18.66 23.83
N GLY A 293 -30.75 -17.73 23.68
CA GLY A 293 -29.37 -17.95 24.08
C GLY A 293 -29.24 -17.85 25.60
N THR A 294 -28.41 -18.73 26.17
CA THR A 294 -27.63 -18.47 27.38
C THR A 294 -26.38 -19.36 27.33
N PRO A 295 -25.21 -18.87 27.81
CA PRO A 295 -23.95 -19.59 27.73
C PRO A 295 -23.86 -20.64 28.84
N VAL A 296 -23.40 -21.85 28.52
CA VAL A 296 -23.04 -22.83 29.55
C VAL A 296 -21.58 -23.24 29.35
N SER A 297 -20.80 -22.88 30.36
CA SER A 297 -19.45 -23.32 30.65
C SER A 297 -19.39 -24.85 30.82
N VAL A 298 -18.39 -25.45 30.18
CA VAL A 298 -17.61 -26.65 30.54
C VAL A 298 -18.20 -27.60 31.59
N ALA A 299 -18.50 -28.85 31.18
CA ALA A 299 -18.11 -30.06 31.92
C ALA A 299 -18.30 -31.33 31.07
N ASN A 300 -17.35 -32.25 31.23
CA ASN A 300 -17.23 -33.56 30.59
C ASN A 300 -18.50 -34.44 30.67
N SER A 301 -18.67 -35.36 29.70
CA SER A 301 -18.88 -36.83 29.89
C SER A 301 -19.89 -37.50 28.92
N ILE A 302 -19.39 -38.44 28.08
CA ILE A 302 -19.99 -39.77 27.72
C ILE A 302 -21.05 -39.77 26.55
N PRO A 303 -21.25 -40.84 25.72
CA PRO A 303 -20.88 -40.80 24.29
C PRO A 303 -22.03 -41.16 23.30
N GLY A 304 -21.72 -41.13 22.00
CA GLY A 304 -22.16 -42.11 20.99
C GLY A 304 -23.65 -42.44 20.77
N SER A 305 -24.10 -42.14 19.54
CA SER A 305 -25.14 -42.84 18.73
C SER A 305 -26.61 -42.37 18.84
N HIS A 306 -27.29 -42.46 17.68
CA HIS A 306 -28.68 -42.11 17.37
C HIS A 306 -29.00 -40.65 16.97
N VAL A 307 -28.54 -40.26 15.77
CA VAL A 307 -29.25 -39.29 14.92
C VAL A 307 -29.51 -39.93 13.55
N SER A 308 -30.58 -40.71 13.45
CA SER A 308 -31.21 -41.04 12.17
C SER A 308 -32.62 -41.54 12.48
N SER A 309 -33.64 -40.71 12.23
CA SER A 309 -35.04 -41.09 11.95
C SER A 309 -36.01 -39.92 12.18
N ILE A 310 -35.92 -38.82 11.42
CA ILE A 310 -37.07 -37.92 11.20
C ILE A 310 -36.96 -37.25 9.83
N ILE A 311 -36.91 -37.99 8.72
CA ILE A 311 -37.39 -37.50 7.41
C ILE A 311 -37.82 -38.71 6.58
N SER A 312 -39.10 -39.08 6.65
CA SER A 312 -39.75 -39.80 5.54
C SER A 312 -41.25 -39.59 5.62
N GLY A 313 -41.83 -39.06 4.54
CA GLY A 313 -43.28 -39.00 4.36
C GLY A 313 -43.84 -37.59 4.16
N CYS A 314 -43.85 -37.13 2.91
CA CYS A 314 -45.02 -36.42 2.35
C CYS A 314 -44.91 -36.43 0.82
N LEU A 315 -45.67 -37.35 0.21
CA LEU A 315 -45.96 -37.44 -1.21
C LEU A 315 -47.02 -36.38 -1.60
N LEU A 316 -46.91 -35.93 -2.85
CA LEU A 316 -47.73 -34.96 -3.58
C LEU A 316 -49.22 -35.34 -3.68
N THR A 317 -50.13 -34.35 -3.64
CA THR A 317 -51.38 -34.31 -4.44
C THR A 317 -51.75 -32.85 -4.79
N PRO A 318 -52.36 -32.56 -5.97
CA PRO A 318 -52.69 -31.18 -6.38
C PRO A 318 -54.19 -30.83 -6.40
N GLN A 319 -54.45 -29.52 -6.26
CA GLN A 319 -55.65 -28.71 -6.60
C GLN A 319 -56.90 -28.69 -5.68
N SER A 320 -57.28 -27.48 -5.24
CA SER A 320 -58.52 -26.77 -5.68
C SER A 320 -58.53 -25.28 -5.24
N LYS A 321 -59.45 -24.50 -5.83
CA LYS A 321 -59.45 -23.05 -6.09
C LYS A 321 -60.13 -22.15 -5.02
N GLN A 322 -59.69 -20.87 -4.97
CA GLN A 322 -60.42 -19.59 -4.70
C GLN A 322 -60.88 -19.23 -3.26
N PRO A 323 -61.21 -17.94 -2.94
CA PRO A 323 -60.42 -16.70 -3.14
C PRO A 323 -60.38 -15.75 -1.91
N ALA A 324 -59.44 -14.79 -1.96
CA ALA A 324 -59.41 -13.43 -1.38
C ALA A 324 -60.12 -13.08 -0.06
N ASN A 325 -59.36 -12.47 0.88
CA ASN A 325 -59.79 -11.21 1.50
C ASN A 325 -58.59 -10.36 1.98
N ALA A 326 -58.67 -9.08 1.64
CA ALA A 326 -57.70 -8.04 1.96
C ALA A 326 -57.85 -7.56 3.41
N PHE A 327 -56.73 -7.27 4.07
CA PHE A 327 -56.71 -6.33 5.19
C PHE A 327 -55.45 -5.44 5.12
N LEU A 328 -55.72 -4.14 5.01
CA LEU A 328 -54.80 -3.02 5.13
C LEU A 328 -54.37 -2.83 6.59
N LEU A 329 -53.13 -2.38 6.80
CA LEU A 329 -52.55 -1.59 7.91
C LEU A 329 -51.03 -1.86 7.88
N GLY A 330 -50.08 -0.94 7.92
CA GLY A 330 -50.04 0.49 8.11
C GLY A 330 -48.56 0.83 8.38
N SER A 331 -48.04 1.83 7.66
CA SER A 331 -47.02 2.83 8.07
C SER A 331 -45.76 2.45 8.90
N MET A 332 -44.60 2.87 8.35
CA MET A 332 -43.40 3.49 8.98
C MET A 332 -42.05 2.72 9.03
N PRO A 333 -40.90 3.45 8.97
CA PRO A 333 -39.80 3.17 8.03
C PRO A 333 -38.47 2.77 8.71
N LEU A 334 -37.50 2.26 7.93
CA LEU A 334 -36.08 2.47 8.25
C LEU A 334 -35.17 2.44 7.01
N SER A 335 -34.49 3.58 6.87
CA SER A 335 -33.38 3.89 5.98
C SER A 335 -32.13 3.12 6.41
N MET A 336 -31.49 2.44 5.45
CA MET A 336 -30.03 2.41 5.29
C MET A 336 -29.72 1.70 3.97
N ARG A 337 -29.57 2.47 2.88
CA ARG A 337 -28.91 2.01 1.66
C ARG A 337 -27.47 2.51 1.72
N CYS A 338 -26.51 1.63 1.98
CA CYS A 338 -25.14 1.86 1.53
C CYS A 338 -25.10 1.63 0.02
N SER A 339 -24.72 2.67 -0.72
CA SER A 339 -24.50 2.67 -2.16
C SER A 339 -23.29 1.80 -2.50
N SER A 340 -23.38 1.01 -3.57
CA SER A 340 -22.32 0.13 -4.08
C SER A 340 -21.15 0.87 -4.77
N ALA A 341 -20.95 2.15 -4.47
CA ALA A 341 -19.92 2.99 -5.08
C ALA A 341 -18.60 3.04 -4.29
N ASP A 342 -18.62 2.69 -3.00
CA ASP A 342 -17.46 2.89 -2.11
C ASP A 342 -16.41 1.76 -2.14
N ILE A 343 -16.68 0.66 -2.83
CA ILE A 343 -15.75 -0.49 -2.91
C ILE A 343 -14.85 -0.43 -4.16
N SER A 344 -15.22 0.37 -5.17
CA SER A 344 -14.46 0.44 -6.43
C SER A 344 -13.23 1.36 -6.37
N LEU A 345 -13.14 2.26 -5.38
CA LEU A 345 -12.04 3.23 -5.27
C LEU A 345 -10.80 2.67 -4.55
N CYS A 346 -10.96 1.77 -3.56
CA CYS A 346 -9.82 1.14 -2.87
C CYS A 346 -9.07 0.08 -3.69
N LEU A 347 -9.65 -0.45 -4.76
CA LEU A 347 -9.02 -1.50 -5.58
C LEU A 347 -8.15 -0.94 -6.71
N ASN A 348 -8.40 0.28 -7.17
CA ASN A 348 -7.63 0.89 -8.24
C ASN A 348 -6.29 1.49 -7.75
N ASP A 349 -6.24 2.05 -6.54
CA ASP A 349 -5.00 2.62 -5.96
C ASP A 349 -3.91 1.58 -5.70
N LEU A 350 -4.28 0.31 -5.47
CA LEU A 350 -3.33 -0.79 -5.25
C LEU A 350 -2.89 -1.48 -6.54
N ALA A 351 -3.63 -1.31 -7.64
CA ALA A 351 -3.26 -1.85 -8.95
C ALA A 351 -2.14 -1.00 -9.60
N THR A 352 -2.08 0.30 -9.31
CA THR A 352 -0.99 1.18 -9.77
C THR A 352 0.33 0.87 -9.05
N LEU A 353 0.27 0.61 -7.73
CA LEU A 353 1.43 0.20 -6.91
C LEU A 353 2.07 -1.14 -7.31
N ALA A 354 1.38 -1.97 -8.10
CA ALA A 354 1.85 -3.30 -8.53
C ALA A 354 2.07 -3.40 -10.05
N ARG A 355 1.73 -2.37 -10.84
CA ARG A 355 1.82 -2.39 -12.31
C ARG A 355 3.07 -1.72 -12.86
N GLU A 356 3.76 -0.90 -12.09
CA GLU A 356 4.99 -0.22 -12.56
C GLU A 356 6.26 -1.08 -12.41
N ASP A 357 6.25 -2.12 -11.55
CA ASP A 357 7.41 -3.03 -11.39
C ASP A 357 7.56 -4.07 -12.53
N VAL A 358 6.64 -4.08 -13.51
CA VAL A 358 6.68 -5.04 -14.64
C VAL A 358 7.33 -4.45 -15.90
N TYR A 359 7.36 -3.12 -16.06
CA TYR A 359 7.80 -2.51 -17.33
C TYR A 359 9.30 -2.23 -17.47
N VAL A 360 10.10 -2.38 -16.39
CA VAL A 360 11.57 -2.21 -16.48
C VAL A 360 12.27 -3.53 -16.90
N GLY A 361 11.55 -4.65 -16.96
CA GLY A 361 12.12 -5.97 -17.24
C GLY A 361 12.12 -6.43 -18.70
N GLU A 362 11.42 -5.76 -19.61
CA GLU A 362 11.27 -6.22 -21.00
C GLU A 362 12.17 -5.53 -22.04
N ASP A 363 12.75 -4.36 -21.74
CA ASP A 363 13.60 -3.63 -22.71
C ASP A 363 15.11 -3.93 -22.60
N ALA A 364 15.56 -4.64 -21.56
CA ALA A 364 16.97 -5.01 -21.39
C ALA A 364 17.39 -6.26 -22.18
N ASN A 365 16.46 -6.95 -22.85
CA ASN A 365 16.72 -8.23 -23.53
C ASN A 365 16.59 -8.17 -25.06
N ARG A 366 16.59 -6.96 -25.65
CA ARG A 366 16.47 -6.76 -27.11
C ARG A 366 17.66 -6.05 -27.77
N SER A 367 18.78 -5.89 -27.07
CA SER A 367 19.97 -5.19 -27.61
C SER A 367 21.25 -6.04 -27.68
N THR A 368 21.18 -7.37 -27.48
CA THR A 368 22.35 -8.28 -27.54
C THR A 368 22.27 -9.37 -28.62
N GLU A 369 21.44 -9.19 -29.66
CA GLU A 369 21.43 -10.07 -30.84
C GLU A 369 21.44 -9.28 -32.16
N THR A 370 22.49 -8.47 -32.39
CA THR A 370 22.98 -8.13 -33.74
C THR A 370 24.32 -7.39 -33.63
N ALA A 371 25.40 -8.13 -33.39
CA ALA A 371 26.76 -7.68 -33.67
C ALA A 371 27.69 -8.91 -33.73
N SER A 372 27.45 -9.75 -34.71
CA SER A 372 28.39 -10.77 -35.17
C SER A 372 28.22 -10.82 -36.67
N LEU A 373 28.97 -9.95 -37.37
CA LEU A 373 29.46 -10.08 -38.74
C LEU A 373 30.05 -8.73 -39.17
N GLU A 374 31.31 -8.82 -39.62
CA GLU A 374 32.21 -7.81 -40.19
C GLU A 374 33.11 -7.02 -39.22
#